data_AF-A0A947GM20-F1
#
_entry.id   AF-A0A947GM20-F1
#
_cell.length_a   1.000
_cell.length_b   1.000
_cell.length_c   1.000
_cell.angle_alpha   90.00
_cell.angle_beta   90.00
_cell.angle_gamma   90.00
#
_symmetry.space_group_name_H-M   'P 1'
#
loop_
_entity.id
_entity.type
_entity.pdbx_description
1 polymer ?
#
loop_
_entity_poly.entity_id
_entity_poly.type
_entity_poly.pdbx_seq_one_letter_code
_entity_poly.pdbx_strand_id
1 'polypeptide(L)'
;MARRERIDLETSGGETLATREDLRALLDEWSTTFSERADGRDVMHLMLSFPADVTPEKAGEIARAVLPEIASGRDWAFAVHDDTGHAHIHALVRMRGPDGRQLRTTRDVLHRWREATARTARERGVALEASPRWARGRGERGERAWERAMRERGETPRRHREAAREAIEMLDRKGSAATRYEQLIAATGKRERGELAALSWALLADARAASGEQRDRLLRLADAAARHGEALPEARTRRQALAAIAEEKRARGERVDPDSVSEAFARQRDAAARAREGSERGRDIGDEAGKKSPTTGTPVATSSDQSAERTAIARHKAWLATRQARRDRDRDPGRDPDD
;
A
#
# COMPACT_ATOMS: atom_id res chain seq x y z
N MET A 1 4.82 15.38 31.00
CA MET A 1 6.20 14.87 31.23
C MET A 1 6.56 13.99 30.04
N ALA A 2 7.54 14.39 29.23
CA ALA A 2 7.95 13.60 28.07
C ALA A 2 8.70 12.35 28.57
N ARG A 3 8.13 11.17 28.32
CA ARG A 3 8.79 9.89 28.56
C ARG A 3 10.06 9.88 27.71
N ARG A 4 11.23 10.06 28.33
CA ARG A 4 12.52 9.80 27.68
C ARG A 4 12.58 8.29 27.53
N GLU A 5 12.12 7.79 26.38
CA GLU A 5 12.13 6.37 26.09
C GLU A 5 13.57 5.86 26.08
N ARG A 6 13.75 4.71 26.73
CA ARG A 6 14.95 3.90 26.68
C ARG A 6 15.20 3.58 25.21
N ILE A 7 16.31 4.04 24.65
CA ILE A 7 16.63 3.80 23.26
C ILE A 7 17.35 2.45 23.25
N ASP A 8 16.61 1.36 23.05
CA ASP A 8 17.22 0.03 22.85
C ASP A 8 17.55 -0.08 21.36
N LEU A 9 18.75 0.38 20.97
CA LEU A 9 19.28 0.30 19.60
C LEU A 9 20.11 -0.98 19.46
N GLU A 10 19.83 -1.79 18.45
CA GLU A 10 20.67 -2.93 18.07
C GLU A 10 21.59 -2.53 16.91
N THR A 11 22.90 -2.72 17.04
CA THR A 11 23.89 -2.40 15.99
C THR A 11 24.11 -3.57 15.03
N SER A 12 24.81 -3.33 13.92
CA SER A 12 25.24 -4.36 12.97
C SER A 12 26.15 -5.43 13.58
N GLY A 13 26.79 -5.15 14.72
CA GLY A 13 27.58 -6.11 15.49
C GLY A 13 26.75 -6.96 16.46
N GLY A 14 25.44 -6.72 16.59
CA GLY A 14 24.56 -7.37 17.56
C GLY A 14 24.63 -6.77 18.96
N GLU A 15 25.31 -5.63 19.13
CA GLU A 15 25.39 -4.92 20.40
C GLU A 15 24.09 -4.16 20.65
N THR A 16 23.63 -4.16 21.91
CA THR A 16 22.50 -3.33 22.33
C THR A 16 23.01 -2.06 23.00
N LEU A 17 22.75 -0.92 22.39
CA LEU A 17 23.02 0.40 22.96
C LEU A 17 21.78 0.83 23.74
N ALA A 18 21.95 1.19 25.01
CA ALA A 18 20.83 1.57 25.89
C ALA A 18 21.01 2.96 26.52
N THR A 19 22.21 3.53 26.43
CA THR A 19 22.58 4.82 27.04
C THR A 19 22.93 5.88 26.01
N ARG A 20 23.01 7.14 26.45
CA ARG A 20 23.45 8.25 25.59
C ARG A 20 24.93 8.17 25.31
N GLU A 21 25.69 7.63 26.25
CA GLU A 21 27.12 7.38 26.14
C GLU A 21 27.40 6.35 25.04
N ASP A 22 26.63 5.25 24.99
CA ASP A 22 26.71 4.25 23.92
C ASP A 22 26.44 4.87 22.54
N LEU A 23 25.38 5.69 22.45
CA LEU A 23 25.02 6.37 21.20
C LEU A 23 26.10 7.38 20.76
N ARG A 24 26.71 8.10 21.70
CA ARG A 24 27.84 8.99 21.40
C ARG A 24 29.04 8.21 20.89
N ALA A 25 29.37 7.07 21.52
CA ALA A 25 30.47 6.21 21.08
C ALA A 25 30.25 5.70 19.65
N LEU A 26 29.04 5.23 19.33
CA LEU A 26 28.68 4.82 17.97
C LEU A 26 28.81 5.98 16.97
N LEU A 27 28.35 7.17 17.35
CA LEU A 27 28.43 8.36 16.50
C LEU A 27 29.89 8.78 16.26
N ASP A 28 30.72 8.78 17.30
CA ASP A 28 32.14 9.10 17.21
C ASP A 28 32.85 8.12 16.26
N GLU A 29 32.56 6.82 16.37
CA GLU A 29 33.07 5.80 15.45
C GLU A 29 32.66 6.07 13.99
N TRP A 30 31.38 6.34 13.75
CA TRP A 30 30.86 6.58 12.40
C TRP A 30 31.39 7.89 11.81
N SER A 31 31.60 8.91 12.66
CA SER A 31 32.02 10.25 12.27
C SER A 31 33.36 10.28 11.53
N THR A 32 34.20 9.27 11.71
CA THR A 32 35.50 9.09 11.05
C THR A 32 35.44 9.12 9.51
N THR A 33 34.27 8.88 8.92
CA THR A 33 34.06 8.89 7.47
C THR A 33 33.06 9.95 6.98
N PHE A 34 32.60 10.81 7.89
CA PHE A 34 31.63 11.82 7.57
C PHE A 34 32.23 12.86 6.63
N SER A 35 31.37 13.51 5.86
CA SER A 35 31.80 14.56 4.95
C SER A 35 32.26 15.78 5.75
N GLU A 36 33.32 16.43 5.29
CA GLU A 36 33.71 17.76 5.79
C GLU A 36 32.68 18.85 5.42
N ARG A 37 31.76 18.54 4.50
CA ARG A 37 30.68 19.44 4.10
C ARG A 37 29.57 19.39 5.12
N ALA A 38 29.08 20.55 5.52
CA ALA A 38 27.93 20.67 6.43
C ALA A 38 26.64 20.03 5.89
N ASP A 39 26.50 19.88 4.57
CA ASP A 39 25.37 19.23 3.90
C ASP A 39 25.66 17.77 3.49
N GLY A 40 26.69 17.16 4.09
CA GLY A 40 27.02 15.75 3.95
C GLY A 40 25.84 14.84 4.30
N ARG A 41 25.55 13.88 3.41
CA ARG A 41 24.60 12.79 3.72
C ARG A 41 25.39 11.63 4.26
N ASP A 42 25.67 11.66 5.56
CA ASP A 42 26.56 10.70 6.22
C ASP A 42 25.81 9.54 6.88
N VAL A 43 24.57 9.78 7.32
CA VAL A 43 23.68 8.75 7.86
C VAL A 43 22.32 8.89 7.19
N MET A 44 21.75 7.76 6.77
CA MET A 44 20.39 7.69 6.27
C MET A 44 19.49 7.06 7.33
N HIS A 45 18.37 7.73 7.59
CA HIS A 45 17.27 7.16 8.36
C HIS A 45 16.27 6.47 7.44
N LEU A 46 15.94 5.22 7.78
CA LEU A 46 14.92 4.39 7.14
C LEU A 46 13.86 4.00 8.17
N MET A 47 12.61 3.98 7.74
CA MET A 47 11.50 3.46 8.54
C MET A 47 10.87 2.27 7.83
N LEU A 48 10.74 1.14 8.54
CA LEU A 48 10.02 -0.05 8.07
C LEU A 48 8.80 -0.26 8.97
N SER A 49 7.59 -0.21 8.43
CA SER A 49 6.36 -0.41 9.19
C SER A 49 5.70 -1.73 8.80
N PHE A 50 5.09 -2.39 9.78
CA PHE A 50 4.50 -3.70 9.62
C PHE A 50 2.97 -3.68 9.86
N PRO A 51 2.24 -4.72 9.41
CA PRO A 51 0.84 -4.93 9.79
C PRO A 51 0.63 -4.98 11.32
N ALA A 52 -0.61 -4.71 11.78
CA ALA A 52 -0.96 -4.61 13.21
C ALA A 52 -0.73 -5.89 14.01
N ASP A 53 -0.88 -7.03 13.35
CA ASP A 53 -0.69 -8.38 13.88
C ASP A 53 0.78 -8.77 14.03
N VAL A 54 1.72 -7.94 13.58
CA VAL A 54 3.16 -8.19 13.72
C VAL A 54 3.66 -7.63 15.05
N THR A 55 4.19 -8.52 15.89
CA THR A 55 4.78 -8.12 17.18
C THR A 55 6.12 -7.38 16.99
N PRO A 56 6.54 -6.54 17.96
CA PRO A 56 7.84 -5.88 17.93
C PRO A 56 9.01 -6.86 17.76
N GLU A 57 8.95 -8.02 18.41
CA GLU A 57 9.97 -9.06 18.34
C GLU A 57 10.08 -9.60 16.90
N LYS A 58 8.94 -9.88 16.26
CA LYS A 58 8.89 -10.34 14.87
C LYS A 58 9.39 -9.28 13.91
N ALA A 59 9.06 -8.00 14.14
CA ALA A 59 9.60 -6.89 13.37
C ALA A 59 11.13 -6.82 13.49
N GLY A 60 11.68 -6.95 14.71
CA GLY A 60 13.12 -7.01 14.96
C GLY A 60 13.81 -8.16 14.21
N GLU A 61 13.22 -9.36 14.22
CA GLU A 61 13.72 -10.51 13.43
C GLU A 61 13.79 -10.22 11.93
N ILE A 62 12.81 -9.49 11.39
CA ILE A 62 12.79 -9.09 9.98
C ILE A 62 13.87 -8.03 9.71
N ALA A 63 14.04 -7.04 10.61
CA ALA A 63 15.10 -6.04 10.48
C ALA A 63 16.50 -6.66 10.42
N ARG A 64 16.84 -7.52 11.38
CA ARG A 64 18.16 -8.19 11.42
C ARG A 64 18.46 -8.93 10.12
N ALA A 65 17.43 -9.47 9.48
CA ALA A 65 17.57 -10.22 8.24
C ALA A 65 17.68 -9.34 6.99
N VAL A 66 16.94 -8.23 6.92
CA VAL A 66 16.90 -7.39 5.71
C VAL A 66 17.95 -6.27 5.72
N LEU A 67 18.32 -5.74 6.89
CA LEU A 67 19.24 -4.61 7.00
C LEU A 67 20.64 -4.89 6.41
N PRO A 68 21.24 -6.10 6.52
CA PRO A 68 22.50 -6.40 5.85
C PRO A 68 22.45 -6.21 4.33
N GLU A 69 21.34 -6.62 3.69
CA GLU A 69 21.12 -6.43 2.25
C GLU A 69 20.91 -4.96 1.89
N ILE A 70 20.12 -4.23 2.69
CA ILE A 70 19.86 -2.79 2.49
C ILE A 70 21.13 -1.97 2.66
N ALA A 71 21.90 -2.24 3.72
CA ALA A 71 23.12 -1.53 4.06
C ALA A 71 24.28 -1.88 3.12
N SER A 72 24.22 -3.03 2.41
CA SER A 72 25.20 -3.40 1.40
C SER A 72 26.64 -3.38 1.94
N GLY A 73 26.84 -4.01 3.10
CA GLY A 73 28.15 -4.08 3.79
C GLY A 73 28.55 -2.81 4.56
N ARG A 74 27.59 -1.96 4.89
CA ARG A 74 27.79 -0.75 5.72
C ARG A 74 27.24 -0.97 7.12
N ASP A 75 27.74 -0.21 8.07
CA ASP A 75 27.24 -0.23 9.43
C ASP A 75 25.80 0.26 9.48
N TRP A 76 25.03 -0.36 10.36
CA TRP A 76 23.65 0.01 10.60
C TRP A 76 23.33 -0.15 12.08
N ALA A 77 22.29 0.55 12.53
CA ALA A 77 21.69 0.35 13.84
C ALA A 77 20.17 0.49 13.71
N PHE A 78 19.38 -0.22 14.50
CA PHE A 78 17.93 -0.05 14.48
C PHE A 78 17.29 -0.12 15.87
N ALA A 79 16.15 0.53 16.01
CA ALA A 79 15.25 0.42 17.15
C ALA A 79 13.88 -0.03 16.67
N VAL A 80 13.17 -0.81 17.49
CA VAL A 80 11.79 -1.23 17.22
C VAL A 80 10.86 -0.49 18.17
N HIS A 81 9.82 0.12 17.61
CA HIS A 81 8.76 0.83 18.34
C HIS A 81 7.38 0.25 17.99
N ASP A 82 6.41 0.43 18.89
CA ASP A 82 5.01 0.00 18.75
C ASP A 82 4.00 1.07 19.21
N ASP A 83 4.44 2.31 19.39
CA ASP A 83 3.68 3.44 19.94
C ASP A 83 2.59 4.00 19.00
N THR A 84 2.53 3.52 17.76
CA THR A 84 1.59 4.00 16.72
C THR A 84 0.51 2.99 16.34
N GLY A 85 0.32 1.94 17.14
CA GLY A 85 -0.66 0.86 16.89
C GLY A 85 -0.18 -0.20 15.91
N HIS A 86 1.05 -0.08 15.42
CA HIS A 86 1.73 -1.07 14.61
C HIS A 86 3.23 -1.07 14.94
N ALA A 87 3.86 -2.25 14.93
CA ALA A 87 5.30 -2.34 15.05
C ALA A 87 5.99 -1.65 13.86
N HIS A 88 7.00 -0.83 14.14
CA HIS A 88 7.82 -0.19 13.14
C HIS A 88 9.26 -0.04 13.61
N ILE A 89 10.15 0.05 12.64
CA ILE A 89 11.59 0.01 12.85
C ILE A 89 12.17 1.33 12.38
N HIS A 90 12.91 1.98 13.25
CA HIS A 90 13.77 3.11 12.90
C HIS A 90 15.19 2.57 12.69
N ALA A 91 15.65 2.52 11.44
CA ALA A 91 16.99 2.08 11.10
C ALA A 91 17.85 3.26 10.65
N LEU A 92 19.08 3.31 11.15
CA LEU A 92 20.14 4.20 10.71
C LEU A 92 21.13 3.38 9.89
N VAL A 93 21.52 3.89 8.73
CA VAL A 93 22.52 3.25 7.86
C VAL A 93 23.61 4.26 7.58
N ARG A 94 24.86 3.88 7.84
CA ARG A 94 26.03 4.67 7.49
C ARG A 94 26.10 4.78 5.96
N MET A 95 26.13 6.01 5.45
CA MET A 95 26.05 6.25 4.02
C MET A 95 27.37 5.95 3.33
N ARG A 96 28.52 6.17 3.97
CA ARG A 96 29.83 5.79 3.45
C ARG A 96 30.24 4.43 4.01
N GLY A 97 30.88 3.62 3.18
CA GLY A 97 31.22 2.24 3.47
C GLY A 97 32.72 2.06 3.48
N PRO A 98 33.20 0.84 3.75
CA PRO A 98 34.63 0.55 3.77
C PRO A 98 35.34 0.86 2.44
N ASP A 99 34.59 0.81 1.33
CA ASP A 99 35.05 1.15 -0.02
C ASP A 99 35.17 2.67 -0.28
N GLY A 100 34.84 3.51 0.69
CA GLY A 100 34.83 4.96 0.59
C GLY A 100 33.69 5.53 -0.28
N ARG A 101 32.86 4.68 -0.91
CA ARG A 101 31.75 5.11 -1.78
C ARG A 101 30.51 5.40 -0.95
N GLN A 102 29.60 6.22 -1.47
CA GLN A 102 28.29 6.46 -0.85
C GLN A 102 27.25 5.42 -1.29
N LEU A 103 26.35 5.08 -0.38
CA LEU A 103 25.18 4.25 -0.66
C LEU A 103 24.26 4.98 -1.64
N ARG A 104 23.94 4.33 -2.75
CA ARG A 104 23.11 4.92 -3.81
C ARG A 104 21.62 4.76 -3.49
N THR A 105 20.92 5.87 -3.29
CA THR A 105 19.47 5.88 -2.99
C THR A 105 18.63 6.30 -4.21
N THR A 106 18.70 5.56 -5.32
CA THR A 106 17.84 5.82 -6.50
C THR A 106 16.45 5.20 -6.35
N ARG A 107 15.47 5.66 -7.13
CA ARG A 107 14.09 5.13 -7.12
C ARG A 107 14.04 3.60 -7.20
N ASP A 108 14.83 3.00 -8.08
CA ASP A 108 14.84 1.55 -8.29
C ASP A 108 15.49 0.80 -7.11
N VAL A 109 16.52 1.38 -6.49
CA VAL A 109 17.16 0.81 -5.29
C VAL A 109 16.16 0.80 -4.14
N LEU A 110 15.46 1.93 -3.92
CA LEU A 110 14.41 2.02 -2.90
C LEU A 110 13.25 1.05 -3.17
N HIS A 111 12.98 0.73 -4.43
CA HIS A 111 12.00 -0.31 -4.76
C HIS A 111 12.49 -1.70 -4.40
N ARG A 112 13.74 -2.04 -4.76
CA ARG A 112 14.35 -3.31 -4.37
C ARG A 112 14.41 -3.51 -2.86
N TRP A 113 14.67 -2.46 -2.09
CA TRP A 113 14.63 -2.55 -0.62
C TRP A 113 13.23 -2.84 -0.09
N ARG A 114 12.17 -2.29 -0.70
CA ARG A 114 10.79 -2.65 -0.38
C ARG A 114 10.51 -4.12 -0.71
N GLU A 115 10.98 -4.60 -1.87
CA GLU A 115 10.84 -6.01 -2.28
C GLU A 115 11.61 -6.95 -1.35
N ALA A 116 12.83 -6.61 -0.96
CA ALA A 116 13.63 -7.35 0.00
C ALA A 116 12.95 -7.43 1.36
N THR A 117 12.37 -6.31 1.84
CA THR A 117 11.61 -6.28 3.10
C THR A 117 10.38 -7.18 3.03
N ALA A 118 9.59 -7.08 1.95
CA ALA A 118 8.41 -7.92 1.75
C ALA A 118 8.77 -9.41 1.63
N ARG A 119 9.82 -9.74 0.87
CA ARG A 119 10.36 -11.10 0.77
C ARG A 119 10.75 -11.66 2.15
N THR A 120 11.59 -10.92 2.87
CA THR A 120 12.11 -11.30 4.19
C THR A 120 10.99 -11.48 5.21
N ALA A 121 9.96 -10.63 5.15
CA ALA A 121 8.76 -10.74 5.98
C ALA A 121 7.96 -12.01 5.66
N ARG A 122 7.72 -12.31 4.37
CA ARG A 122 7.01 -13.54 3.96
C ARG A 122 7.74 -14.81 4.35
N GLU A 123 9.06 -14.84 4.23
CA GLU A 123 9.91 -15.95 4.70
C GLU A 123 9.77 -16.19 6.21
N ARG A 124 9.33 -15.18 6.97
CA ARG A 124 9.10 -15.22 8.43
C ARG A 124 7.63 -15.30 8.81
N GLY A 125 6.76 -15.64 7.87
CA GLY A 125 5.33 -15.85 8.10
C GLY A 125 4.49 -14.57 8.15
N VAL A 126 5.06 -13.41 7.80
CA VAL A 126 4.32 -12.14 7.74
C VAL A 126 3.84 -11.87 6.32
N ALA A 127 2.52 -11.74 6.14
CA ALA A 127 1.91 -11.41 4.86
C ALA A 127 2.14 -9.94 4.48
N LEU A 128 3.28 -9.65 3.85
CA LEU A 128 3.69 -8.31 3.41
C LEU A 128 4.02 -8.29 1.91
N GLU A 129 3.61 -7.23 1.21
CA GLU A 129 3.84 -7.07 -0.23
C GLU A 129 4.35 -5.66 -0.58
N ALA A 130 5.27 -5.56 -1.54
CA ALA A 130 5.97 -4.33 -1.91
C ALA A 130 5.17 -3.47 -2.92
N SER A 131 3.83 -3.45 -2.80
CA SER A 131 2.96 -2.79 -3.76
C SER A 131 2.89 -1.26 -3.57
N PRO A 132 3.11 -0.46 -4.63
CA PRO A 132 2.96 0.99 -4.54
C PRO A 132 1.51 1.37 -4.26
N ARG A 133 1.30 2.57 -3.70
CA ARG A 133 -0.04 3.05 -3.29
C ARG A 133 -1.05 3.01 -4.43
N TRP A 134 -0.64 3.46 -5.62
CA TRP A 134 -1.52 3.49 -6.79
C TRP A 134 -1.88 2.09 -7.31
N ALA A 135 -1.01 1.08 -7.11
CA ALA A 135 -1.34 -0.30 -7.45
C ALA A 135 -2.45 -0.85 -6.55
N ARG A 136 -2.56 -0.32 -5.33
CA ARG A 136 -3.65 -0.61 -4.38
C ARG A 136 -4.88 0.30 -4.55
N GLY A 137 -5.01 0.97 -5.69
CA GLY A 137 -6.11 1.91 -5.93
C GLY A 137 -6.01 3.23 -5.15
N ARG A 138 -4.83 3.57 -4.60
CA ARG A 138 -4.62 4.80 -3.80
C ARG A 138 -3.67 5.77 -4.49
N GLY A 139 -4.21 6.77 -5.19
CA GLY A 139 -3.39 7.83 -5.80
C GLY A 139 -2.99 8.94 -4.82
N GLU A 140 -3.70 9.06 -3.69
CA GLU A 140 -3.49 10.12 -2.70
C GLU A 140 -2.35 9.83 -1.73
N ARG A 141 -1.69 10.90 -1.26
CA ARG A 141 -0.76 10.85 -0.12
C ARG A 141 -1.55 10.95 1.17
N GLY A 142 -1.04 10.30 2.22
CA GLY A 142 -1.56 10.46 3.57
C GLY A 142 -1.50 11.92 4.04
N GLU A 143 -2.33 12.24 5.02
CA GLU A 143 -2.34 13.55 5.67
C GLU A 143 -1.16 13.70 6.62
N ARG A 144 -0.57 14.89 6.66
CA ARG A 144 0.45 15.21 7.67
C ARG A 144 -0.22 15.56 9.01
N ALA A 145 0.45 15.27 10.13
CA ALA A 145 -0.10 15.55 11.46
C ALA A 145 -0.55 17.01 11.64
N TRP A 146 0.22 17.98 11.14
CA TRP A 146 -0.17 19.40 11.20
C TRP A 146 -1.39 19.74 10.33
N GLU A 147 -1.59 19.04 9.20
CA GLU A 147 -2.78 19.23 8.35
C GLU A 147 -4.03 18.72 9.08
N ARG A 148 -3.91 17.59 9.77
CA ARG A 148 -4.97 17.05 10.62
C ARG A 148 -5.29 18.01 11.76
N ALA A 149 -4.28 18.50 12.47
CA ALA A 149 -4.45 19.42 13.59
C ALA A 149 -5.10 20.76 13.17
N MET A 150 -4.78 21.28 11.97
CA MET A 150 -5.50 22.44 11.41
C MET A 150 -6.98 22.13 11.23
N ARG A 151 -7.31 20.99 10.62
CA ARG A 151 -8.69 20.58 10.38
C ARG A 151 -9.47 20.38 11.68
N GLU A 152 -8.84 19.83 12.71
CA GLU A 152 -9.45 19.66 14.04
C GLU A 152 -9.78 21.00 14.71
N ARG A 153 -9.09 22.08 14.35
CA ARG A 153 -9.44 23.46 14.74
C ARG A 153 -10.46 24.14 13.80
N GLY A 154 -10.99 23.41 12.81
CA GLY A 154 -11.89 23.97 11.80
C GLY A 154 -11.16 24.78 10.70
N GLU A 155 -9.84 24.66 10.58
CA GLU A 155 -9.06 25.35 9.56
C GLU A 155 -8.75 24.43 8.38
N THR A 156 -8.99 24.91 7.15
CA THR A 156 -8.53 24.22 5.93
C THR A 156 -7.09 24.66 5.59
N PRO A 157 -6.11 23.75 5.47
CA PRO A 157 -4.77 24.10 5.01
C PRO A 157 -4.79 24.78 3.64
N ARG A 158 -3.95 25.81 3.43
CA ARG A 158 -3.89 26.56 2.15
C ARG A 158 -3.78 25.64 0.93
N ARG A 159 -2.87 24.66 1.00
CA ARG A 159 -2.68 23.61 -0.02
C ARG A 159 -3.98 22.88 -0.38
N HIS A 160 -4.83 22.62 0.61
CA HIS A 160 -6.07 21.86 0.42
C HIS A 160 -7.10 22.73 -0.29
N ARG A 161 -7.26 23.99 0.15
CA ARG A 161 -8.07 24.99 -0.56
C ARG A 161 -7.62 25.19 -2.00
N GLU A 162 -6.33 25.33 -2.25
CA GLU A 162 -5.79 25.51 -3.60
C GLU A 162 -6.06 24.31 -4.50
N ALA A 163 -5.86 23.09 -3.99
CA ALA A 163 -6.19 21.87 -4.73
C ALA A 163 -7.70 21.77 -5.03
N ALA A 164 -8.56 22.21 -4.10
CA ALA A 164 -10.01 22.22 -4.31
C ALA A 164 -10.43 23.30 -5.33
N ARG A 165 -9.81 24.49 -5.31
CA ARG A 165 -10.01 25.53 -6.32
C ARG A 165 -9.64 25.02 -7.71
N GLU A 166 -8.45 24.44 -7.86
CA GLU A 166 -8.00 23.87 -9.13
C GLU A 166 -8.97 22.78 -9.63
N ALA A 167 -9.46 21.93 -8.74
CA ALA A 167 -10.42 20.89 -9.08
C ALA A 167 -11.77 21.45 -9.53
N ILE A 168 -12.29 22.50 -8.87
CA ILE A 168 -13.53 23.17 -9.26
C ILE A 168 -13.36 23.86 -10.62
N GLU A 169 -12.28 24.60 -10.82
CA GLU A 169 -11.98 25.26 -12.10
C GLU A 169 -11.81 24.26 -13.26
N MET A 170 -11.26 23.08 -12.97
CA MET A 170 -11.15 21.98 -13.93
C MET A 170 -12.53 21.47 -14.40
N LEU A 171 -13.55 21.49 -13.53
CA LEU A 171 -14.91 21.15 -13.93
C LEU A 171 -15.55 22.23 -14.79
N ASP A 172 -15.22 23.50 -14.50
CA ASP A 172 -15.79 24.65 -15.20
C ASP A 172 -15.20 24.82 -16.60
N ARG A 173 -13.90 24.56 -16.76
CA ARG A 173 -13.29 24.36 -18.08
C ARG A 173 -13.62 22.95 -18.57
N LYS A 174 -14.76 22.76 -19.23
CA LYS A 174 -15.20 21.49 -19.86
C LYS A 174 -14.02 20.64 -20.36
N GLY A 175 -13.54 19.71 -19.52
CA GLY A 175 -12.43 18.81 -19.81
C GLY A 175 -11.03 19.46 -19.70
N SER A 176 -10.38 19.33 -18.53
CA SER A 176 -8.91 19.46 -18.48
C SER A 176 -8.26 18.15 -18.94
N ALA A 177 -7.28 18.25 -19.84
CA ALA A 177 -6.50 17.10 -20.28
C ALA A 177 -5.83 16.41 -19.07
N ALA A 178 -5.93 15.07 -19.03
CA ALA A 178 -5.27 14.29 -18.00
C ALA A 178 -3.75 14.51 -18.07
N THR A 179 -3.15 14.87 -16.94
CA THR A 179 -1.70 15.03 -16.84
C THR A 179 -1.00 13.71 -17.13
N ARG A 180 0.28 13.76 -17.55
CA ARG A 180 1.10 12.54 -17.72
C ARG A 180 1.08 11.62 -16.49
N TYR A 181 1.05 12.21 -15.30
CA TYR A 181 0.98 11.45 -14.04
C TYR A 181 -0.37 10.77 -13.84
N GLU A 182 -1.49 11.44 -14.16
CA GLU A 182 -2.83 10.87 -14.11
C GLU A 182 -3.00 9.72 -15.11
N GLN A 183 -2.48 9.89 -16.33
CA GLN A 183 -2.47 8.83 -17.35
C GLN A 183 -1.68 7.60 -16.88
N LEU A 184 -0.50 7.81 -16.26
CA LEU A 184 0.30 6.72 -15.70
C LEU A 184 -0.46 5.98 -14.60
N ILE A 185 -1.06 6.68 -13.64
CA ILE A 185 -1.83 6.06 -12.55
C ILE A 185 -3.01 5.25 -13.10
N ALA A 186 -3.77 5.81 -14.04
CA ALA A 186 -4.92 5.15 -14.63
C ALA A 186 -4.49 3.89 -15.42
N ALA A 187 -3.42 4.00 -16.21
CA ALA A 187 -2.86 2.89 -16.96
C ALA A 187 -2.38 1.77 -16.03
N THR A 188 -1.71 2.11 -14.92
CA THR A 188 -1.27 1.07 -14.00
C THR A 188 -2.42 0.46 -13.22
N GLY A 189 -3.40 1.24 -12.73
CA GLY A 189 -4.60 0.67 -12.12
C GLY A 189 -5.36 -0.28 -13.06
N LYS A 190 -5.44 0.05 -14.36
CA LYS A 190 -5.99 -0.84 -15.39
C LYS A 190 -5.17 -2.12 -15.54
N ARG A 191 -3.83 -2.01 -15.50
CA ARG A 191 -2.91 -3.14 -15.58
C ARG A 191 -3.07 -4.08 -14.37
N GLU A 192 -3.06 -3.56 -13.15
CA GLU A 192 -3.21 -4.36 -11.92
C GLU A 192 -4.53 -5.15 -11.90
N ARG A 193 -5.65 -4.49 -12.25
CA ARG A 193 -6.94 -5.19 -12.40
C ARG A 193 -6.89 -6.29 -13.46
N GLY A 194 -6.19 -6.03 -14.57
CA GLY A 194 -5.98 -7.02 -15.63
C GLY A 194 -5.12 -8.20 -15.19
N GLU A 195 -4.07 -7.96 -14.40
CA GLU A 195 -3.19 -8.99 -13.85
C GLU A 195 -3.92 -9.86 -12.83
N LEU A 196 -4.73 -9.27 -11.95
CA LEU A 196 -5.58 -10.02 -11.00
C LEU A 196 -6.63 -10.87 -11.72
N ALA A 197 -7.24 -10.33 -12.79
CA ALA A 197 -8.15 -11.10 -13.63
C ALA A 197 -7.41 -12.25 -14.34
N ALA A 198 -6.20 -12.02 -14.86
CA ALA A 198 -5.40 -13.06 -15.50
C ALA A 198 -4.97 -14.16 -14.51
N LEU A 199 -4.58 -13.80 -13.29
CA LEU A 199 -4.27 -14.74 -12.21
C LEU A 199 -5.48 -15.60 -11.87
N SER A 200 -6.66 -14.99 -11.73
CA SER A 200 -7.91 -15.74 -11.52
C SER A 200 -8.13 -16.80 -12.61
N TRP A 201 -7.87 -16.46 -13.87
CA TRP A 201 -7.98 -17.40 -14.98
C TRP A 201 -6.96 -18.53 -14.96
N ALA A 202 -5.70 -18.23 -14.66
CA ALA A 202 -4.67 -19.24 -14.53
C ALA A 202 -5.06 -20.25 -13.45
N LEU A 203 -5.50 -19.76 -12.28
CA LEU A 203 -5.95 -20.60 -11.18
C LEU A 203 -7.19 -21.44 -11.54
N LEU A 204 -8.15 -20.89 -12.29
CA LEU A 204 -9.30 -21.66 -12.81
C LEU A 204 -8.88 -22.74 -13.82
N ALA A 205 -7.87 -22.46 -14.65
CA ALA A 205 -7.34 -23.43 -15.60
C ALA A 205 -6.66 -24.59 -14.87
N ASP A 206 -5.81 -24.28 -13.88
CA ASP A 206 -5.17 -25.29 -13.03
C ASP A 206 -6.19 -26.10 -12.23
N ALA A 207 -7.26 -25.45 -11.74
CA ALA A 207 -8.35 -26.11 -11.01
C ALA A 207 -9.09 -27.15 -11.86
N ARG A 208 -9.13 -27.01 -13.19
CA ARG A 208 -9.73 -28.03 -14.08
C ARG A 208 -8.89 -29.30 -14.18
N ALA A 209 -7.57 -29.19 -14.00
CA ALA A 209 -6.65 -30.32 -14.01
C ALA A 209 -6.45 -30.94 -12.62
N ALA A 210 -6.74 -30.19 -11.56
CA ALA A 210 -6.64 -30.65 -10.17
C ALA A 210 -7.89 -31.44 -9.71
N SER A 211 -7.75 -32.15 -8.59
CA SER A 211 -8.85 -32.85 -7.92
C SER A 211 -8.77 -32.70 -6.40
N GLY A 212 -9.87 -33.01 -5.71
CA GLY A 212 -9.97 -32.95 -4.25
C GLY A 212 -9.62 -31.57 -3.66
N GLU A 213 -8.96 -31.56 -2.51
CA GLU A 213 -8.63 -30.34 -1.75
C GLU A 213 -7.81 -29.32 -2.56
N GLN A 214 -6.94 -29.80 -3.45
CA GLN A 214 -6.14 -28.91 -4.31
C GLN A 214 -7.02 -28.12 -5.27
N ARG A 215 -8.02 -28.78 -5.87
CA ARG A 215 -9.00 -28.10 -6.74
C ARG A 215 -9.77 -27.04 -5.96
N ASP A 216 -10.27 -27.39 -4.78
CA ASP A 216 -11.06 -26.46 -3.96
C ASP A 216 -10.22 -25.24 -3.53
N ARG A 217 -8.95 -25.46 -3.18
CA ARG A 217 -8.00 -24.38 -2.87
C ARG A 217 -7.80 -23.45 -4.07
N LEU A 218 -7.60 -23.99 -5.27
CA LEU A 218 -7.41 -23.19 -6.48
C LEU A 218 -8.66 -22.37 -6.83
N LEU A 219 -9.85 -22.96 -6.69
CA LEU A 219 -11.12 -22.26 -6.90
C LEU A 219 -11.30 -21.09 -5.91
N ARG A 220 -11.00 -21.29 -4.62
CA ARG A 220 -11.04 -20.21 -3.62
C ARG A 220 -10.07 -19.08 -3.94
N LEU A 221 -8.84 -19.41 -4.36
CA LEU A 221 -7.85 -18.42 -4.74
C LEU A 221 -8.26 -17.66 -6.01
N ALA A 222 -8.84 -18.35 -6.99
CA ALA A 222 -9.32 -17.73 -8.22
C ALA A 222 -10.43 -16.71 -7.95
N ASP A 223 -11.41 -17.07 -7.11
CA ASP A 223 -12.49 -16.19 -6.70
C ASP A 223 -11.97 -15.00 -5.87
N ALA A 224 -11.02 -15.24 -4.95
CA ALA A 224 -10.38 -14.17 -4.20
C ALA A 224 -9.65 -13.16 -5.11
N ALA A 225 -8.90 -13.64 -6.11
CA ALA A 225 -8.21 -12.78 -7.08
C ALA A 225 -9.19 -11.95 -7.91
N ALA A 226 -10.29 -12.56 -8.38
CA ALA A 226 -11.34 -11.86 -9.13
C ALA A 226 -12.02 -10.78 -8.27
N ARG A 227 -12.50 -11.14 -7.07
CA ARG A 227 -13.14 -10.20 -6.14
C ARG A 227 -12.19 -9.07 -5.75
N HIS A 228 -10.90 -9.35 -5.56
CA HIS A 228 -9.93 -8.32 -5.26
C HIS A 228 -9.73 -7.34 -6.43
N GLY A 229 -9.64 -7.84 -7.66
CA GLY A 229 -9.53 -7.01 -8.86
C GLY A 229 -10.77 -6.14 -9.10
N GLU A 230 -11.97 -6.68 -8.86
CA GLU A 230 -13.24 -5.94 -8.97
C GLU A 230 -13.38 -4.87 -7.88
N ALA A 231 -12.97 -5.18 -6.65
CA ALA A 231 -13.01 -4.26 -5.52
C ALA A 231 -11.90 -3.21 -5.55
N LEU A 232 -10.90 -3.35 -6.44
CA LEU A 232 -9.75 -2.45 -6.49
C LEU A 232 -10.18 -1.03 -6.93
N PRO A 233 -10.09 -0.02 -6.03
CA PRO A 233 -10.54 1.32 -6.37
C PRO A 233 -9.75 1.89 -7.55
N GLU A 234 -10.40 2.75 -8.33
CA GLU A 234 -9.67 3.54 -9.32
C GLU A 234 -8.79 4.55 -8.59
N ALA A 235 -7.47 4.42 -8.77
CA ALA A 235 -6.53 5.34 -8.19
C ALA A 235 -6.72 6.73 -8.79
N ARG A 236 -7.22 7.67 -7.99
CA ARG A 236 -7.37 9.08 -8.36
C ARG A 236 -6.26 9.92 -7.76
N THR A 237 -5.79 10.92 -8.50
CA THR A 237 -5.00 11.99 -7.88
C THR A 237 -5.89 12.78 -6.93
N ARG A 238 -5.27 13.54 -6.01
CA ARG A 238 -6.03 14.41 -5.11
C ARG A 238 -6.96 15.37 -5.89
N ARG A 239 -6.47 15.92 -7.02
CA ARG A 239 -7.26 16.79 -7.88
C ARG A 239 -8.48 16.09 -8.46
N GLN A 240 -8.31 14.88 -9.02
CA GLN A 240 -9.42 14.08 -9.56
C GLN A 240 -10.42 13.66 -8.46
N ALA A 241 -9.94 13.34 -7.26
CA ALA A 241 -10.82 13.01 -6.14
C ALA A 241 -11.64 14.22 -5.67
N LEU A 242 -11.03 15.40 -5.57
CA LEU A 242 -11.72 16.66 -5.25
C LEU A 242 -12.72 17.05 -6.36
N ALA A 243 -12.37 16.84 -7.63
CA ALA A 243 -13.26 17.09 -8.76
C ALA A 243 -14.50 16.18 -8.71
N ALA A 244 -14.30 14.88 -8.46
CA ALA A 244 -15.42 13.94 -8.29
C ALA A 244 -16.35 14.34 -7.13
N ILE A 245 -15.80 14.82 -6.02
CA ILE A 245 -16.59 15.34 -4.89
C ILE A 245 -17.35 16.60 -5.28
N ALA A 246 -16.71 17.53 -5.99
CA ALA A 246 -17.36 18.75 -6.45
C ALA A 246 -18.52 18.43 -7.42
N GLU A 247 -18.34 17.48 -8.36
CA GLU A 247 -19.42 16.97 -9.23
C GLU A 247 -20.57 16.37 -8.43
N GLU A 248 -20.27 15.49 -7.45
CA GLU A 248 -21.29 14.85 -6.61
C GLU A 248 -22.08 15.86 -5.77
N LYS A 249 -21.42 16.94 -5.31
CA LYS A 249 -22.08 18.03 -4.59
C LYS A 249 -22.93 18.89 -5.53
N ARG A 250 -22.46 19.20 -6.75
CA ARG A 250 -23.26 19.90 -7.78
C ARG A 250 -24.53 19.12 -8.10
N ALA A 251 -24.41 17.80 -8.30
CA ALA A 251 -25.54 16.93 -8.58
C ALA A 251 -26.58 16.90 -7.46
N ARG A 252 -26.17 17.09 -6.20
CA ARG A 252 -27.04 17.18 -5.02
C ARG A 252 -27.54 18.59 -4.71
N GLY A 253 -27.19 19.60 -5.52
CA GLY A 253 -27.54 21.00 -5.25
C GLY A 253 -26.85 21.58 -4.01
N GLU A 254 -25.77 20.98 -3.54
CA GLU A 254 -25.02 21.42 -2.37
C GLU A 254 -24.02 22.54 -2.72
N ARG A 255 -23.61 23.34 -1.73
CA ARG A 255 -22.61 24.40 -1.91
C ARG A 255 -21.27 23.83 -2.39
N VAL A 256 -20.76 24.32 -3.52
CA VAL A 256 -19.47 23.92 -4.10
C VAL A 256 -18.49 25.08 -4.01
N ASP A 257 -17.73 25.09 -2.92
CA ASP A 257 -16.63 26.03 -2.69
C ASP A 257 -15.39 25.26 -2.17
N PRO A 258 -14.21 25.87 -2.18
CA PRO A 258 -12.97 25.17 -1.84
C PRO A 258 -12.94 24.56 -0.44
N ASP A 259 -13.56 25.20 0.55
CA ASP A 259 -13.61 24.70 1.92
C ASP A 259 -14.62 23.55 2.01
N SER A 260 -15.83 23.69 1.43
CA SER A 260 -16.84 22.64 1.46
C SER A 260 -16.40 21.34 0.77
N VAL A 261 -15.66 21.45 -0.34
CA VAL A 261 -15.09 20.32 -1.08
C VAL A 261 -13.93 19.70 -0.31
N SER A 262 -13.05 20.52 0.30
CA SER A 262 -11.94 20.04 1.11
C SER A 262 -12.41 19.29 2.36
N GLU A 263 -13.45 19.77 3.03
CA GLU A 263 -14.04 19.11 4.18
C GLU A 263 -14.71 17.78 3.81
N ALA A 264 -15.48 17.75 2.71
CA ALA A 264 -16.10 16.52 2.22
C ALA A 264 -15.05 15.46 1.89
N PHE A 265 -13.95 15.88 1.26
CA PHE A 265 -12.79 15.03 0.98
C PHE A 265 -12.15 14.47 2.26
N ALA A 266 -11.96 15.32 3.27
CA ALA A 266 -11.43 14.87 4.55
C ALA A 266 -12.36 13.85 5.24
N ARG A 267 -13.68 14.08 5.23
CA ARG A 267 -14.66 13.14 5.78
C ARG A 267 -14.63 11.78 5.06
N GLN A 268 -14.60 11.77 3.73
CA GLN A 268 -14.51 10.54 2.95
C GLN A 268 -13.22 9.76 3.26
N ARG A 269 -12.10 10.47 3.40
CA ARG A 269 -10.82 9.87 3.75
C ARG A 269 -10.82 9.28 5.17
N ASP A 270 -11.38 10.00 6.13
CA ASP A 270 -11.46 9.54 7.53
C ASP A 270 -12.41 8.34 7.66
N ALA A 271 -13.52 8.30 6.89
CA ALA A 271 -14.38 7.12 6.80
C ALA A 271 -13.64 5.92 6.19
N ALA A 272 -12.88 6.14 5.12
CA ALA A 272 -12.07 5.09 4.50
C ALA A 272 -10.94 4.58 5.40
N ALA A 273 -10.39 5.41 6.29
CA ALA A 273 -9.42 5.00 7.30
C ALA A 273 -10.07 4.09 8.36
N ARG A 274 -11.20 4.49 8.94
CA ARG A 274 -11.94 3.70 9.94
C ARG A 274 -12.39 2.34 9.41
N ALA A 275 -12.87 2.27 8.17
CA ALA A 275 -13.28 1.02 7.54
C ALA A 275 -12.13 0.00 7.46
N ARG A 276 -10.88 0.46 7.33
CA ARG A 276 -9.69 -0.39 7.27
C ARG A 276 -9.30 -0.91 8.64
N GLU A 277 -9.28 -0.05 9.65
CA GLU A 277 -9.02 -0.46 11.04
C GLU A 277 -10.06 -1.47 11.55
N GLY A 278 -11.30 -1.39 11.07
CA GLY A 278 -12.35 -2.39 11.35
C GLY A 278 -12.12 -3.72 10.62
N SER A 279 -11.69 -3.67 9.35
CA SER A 279 -11.39 -4.86 8.55
C SER A 279 -10.09 -5.57 8.96
N GLU A 280 -9.14 -4.87 9.56
CA GLU A 280 -7.92 -5.45 10.13
C GLU A 280 -8.23 -6.18 11.45
N ARG A 281 -9.02 -5.58 12.35
CA ARG A 281 -9.49 -6.24 13.58
C ARG A 281 -10.43 -7.44 13.34
N GLY A 282 -11.20 -7.42 12.26
CA GLY A 282 -12.09 -8.54 11.89
C GLY A 282 -11.38 -9.78 11.36
N ARG A 283 -10.06 -9.72 11.10
CA ARG A 283 -9.25 -10.89 10.70
C ARG A 283 -8.70 -11.69 11.89
N ASP A 284 -8.81 -11.16 13.11
CA ASP A 284 -8.32 -11.81 14.35
C ASP A 284 -9.29 -12.88 14.92
N ILE A 285 -10.33 -13.28 14.20
CA ILE A 285 -11.23 -14.36 14.61
C ILE A 285 -11.28 -15.42 13.52
N GLY A 286 -10.39 -16.41 13.61
CA GLY A 286 -10.49 -17.60 12.78
C GLY A 286 -9.20 -18.39 12.60
N ASP A 287 -8.57 -18.81 13.70
CA ASP A 287 -7.69 -19.99 13.70
C ASP A 287 -7.53 -20.52 15.14
N GLU A 288 -8.63 -20.94 15.77
CA GLU A 288 -8.55 -21.85 16.91
C GLU A 288 -9.37 -23.12 16.68
N ALA A 289 -8.64 -24.22 16.83
CA ALA A 289 -9.09 -25.54 17.28
C ALA A 289 -9.89 -26.41 16.30
N GLY A 290 -9.12 -27.22 15.55
CA GLY A 290 -9.52 -28.60 15.31
C GLY A 290 -9.64 -29.38 16.63
N LYS A 291 -10.84 -29.89 16.91
CA LYS A 291 -11.09 -31.07 17.75
C LYS A 291 -12.17 -31.93 17.09
N LYS A 292 -11.81 -33.18 16.74
CA LYS A 292 -12.70 -34.27 16.30
C LYS A 292 -13.60 -34.69 17.48
N SER A 293 -14.88 -35.05 17.34
CA SER A 293 -15.49 -36.29 16.77
C SER A 293 -17.03 -36.26 17.05
N PRO A 294 -17.87 -37.26 16.69
CA PRO A 294 -18.06 -38.02 15.44
C PRO A 294 -19.52 -37.97 14.87
N THR A 295 -19.63 -38.23 13.56
CA THR A 295 -20.73 -38.79 12.74
C THR A 295 -22.21 -38.64 13.17
N THR A 296 -23.04 -38.05 12.29
CA THR A 296 -24.12 -38.72 11.51
C THR A 296 -24.86 -37.71 10.62
N GLY A 297 -25.22 -38.11 9.39
CA GLY A 297 -26.30 -37.46 8.60
C GLY A 297 -25.89 -36.74 7.31
N THR A 298 -25.99 -37.47 6.19
CA THR A 298 -26.42 -37.03 4.84
C THR A 298 -25.61 -35.98 4.06
N PRO A 299 -25.10 -36.29 2.84
CA PRO A 299 -24.46 -35.29 1.99
C PRO A 299 -25.50 -34.46 1.24
N VAL A 300 -25.59 -33.17 1.55
CA VAL A 300 -26.22 -32.16 0.68
C VAL A 300 -25.22 -31.03 0.48
N ALA A 301 -24.37 -31.16 -0.54
CA ALA A 301 -23.47 -30.09 -0.97
C ALA A 301 -23.14 -30.23 -2.46
N THR A 302 -23.99 -29.68 -3.32
CA THR A 302 -23.70 -29.52 -4.76
C THR A 302 -24.24 -28.21 -5.37
N SER A 303 -25.08 -27.43 -4.66
CA SER A 303 -25.72 -26.24 -5.27
C SER A 303 -24.99 -24.92 -5.01
N SER A 304 -24.34 -24.72 -3.86
CA SER A 304 -23.68 -23.44 -3.54
C SER A 304 -22.35 -23.24 -4.29
N ASP A 305 -21.64 -24.33 -4.56
CA ASP A 305 -20.31 -24.32 -5.18
C ASP A 305 -20.39 -24.08 -6.70
N GLN A 306 -21.40 -24.69 -7.35
CA GLN A 306 -21.75 -24.42 -8.75
C GLN A 306 -22.26 -22.97 -8.95
N SER A 307 -22.89 -22.37 -7.93
CA SER A 307 -23.35 -20.98 -7.99
C SER A 307 -22.20 -19.98 -7.94
N ALA A 308 -21.18 -20.24 -7.12
CA ALA A 308 -19.97 -19.43 -7.05
C ALA A 308 -19.18 -19.52 -8.37
N GLU A 309 -18.99 -20.73 -8.90
CA GLU A 309 -18.34 -20.98 -10.19
C GLU A 309 -19.08 -20.26 -11.34
N ARG A 310 -20.41 -20.40 -11.41
CA ARG A 310 -21.24 -19.72 -12.42
C ARG A 310 -21.16 -18.20 -12.34
N THR A 311 -21.10 -17.65 -11.12
CA THR A 311 -21.01 -16.21 -10.88
C THR A 311 -19.64 -15.67 -11.31
N ALA A 312 -18.55 -16.37 -10.98
CA ALA A 312 -17.20 -16.01 -11.41
C ALA A 312 -17.05 -16.07 -12.95
N ILE A 313 -17.58 -17.13 -13.59
CA ILE A 313 -17.58 -17.27 -15.05
C ILE A 313 -18.41 -16.18 -15.73
N ALA A 314 -19.59 -15.85 -15.19
CA ALA A 314 -20.47 -14.82 -15.74
C ALA A 314 -19.84 -13.42 -15.66
N ARG A 315 -19.25 -13.07 -14.50
CA ARG A 315 -18.52 -11.80 -14.31
C ARG A 315 -17.37 -11.66 -15.30
N HIS A 316 -16.66 -12.74 -15.57
CA HIS A 316 -15.59 -12.71 -16.57
C HIS A 316 -16.09 -12.55 -18.01
N LYS A 317 -17.18 -13.22 -18.40
CA LYS A 317 -17.77 -13.03 -19.74
C LYS A 317 -18.15 -11.57 -19.97
N ALA A 318 -18.66 -10.89 -18.94
CA ALA A 318 -18.93 -9.45 -18.98
C ALA A 318 -17.66 -8.59 -19.14
N TRP A 319 -16.56 -8.97 -18.47
CA TRP A 319 -15.27 -8.31 -18.64
C TRP A 319 -14.68 -8.49 -20.04
N LEU A 320 -14.74 -9.70 -20.61
CA LEU A 320 -14.29 -9.97 -21.99
C LEU A 320 -15.07 -9.17 -23.02
N ALA A 321 -16.40 -9.07 -22.87
CA ALA A 321 -17.22 -8.23 -23.72
C ALA A 321 -16.77 -6.76 -23.65
N THR A 322 -16.44 -6.27 -22.45
CA THR A 322 -15.91 -4.90 -22.23
C THR A 322 -14.51 -4.71 -22.83
N ARG A 323 -13.65 -5.74 -22.79
CA ARG A 323 -12.31 -5.72 -23.39
C ARG A 323 -12.38 -5.80 -24.92
N GLN A 324 -13.27 -6.60 -25.47
CA GLN A 324 -13.51 -6.73 -26.90
C GLN A 324 -14.05 -5.41 -27.46
N ALA A 325 -15.05 -4.80 -26.81
CA ALA A 325 -15.56 -3.46 -27.14
C ALA A 325 -14.54 -2.32 -26.95
N ARG A 326 -13.40 -2.56 -26.30
CA ARG A 326 -12.25 -1.63 -26.26
C ARG A 326 -11.30 -1.89 -27.42
N ARG A 327 -10.96 -3.16 -27.69
CA ARG A 327 -10.16 -3.53 -28.87
C ARG A 327 -10.81 -3.12 -30.18
N ASP A 328 -12.13 -3.17 -30.26
CA ASP A 328 -12.87 -2.78 -31.46
C ASP A 328 -12.96 -1.26 -31.61
N ARG A 329 -12.96 -0.51 -30.51
CA ARG A 329 -12.80 0.97 -30.50
C ARG A 329 -11.39 1.40 -30.89
N ASP A 330 -10.38 0.69 -30.37
CA ASP A 330 -8.97 0.98 -30.61
C ASP A 330 -8.51 0.48 -31.99
N ARG A 331 -9.34 -0.28 -32.72
CA ARG A 331 -9.08 -0.79 -34.07
C ARG A 331 -9.56 0.12 -35.20
N ASP A 332 -10.37 1.14 -34.90
CA ASP A 332 -10.83 2.11 -35.89
C ASP A 332 -10.30 3.52 -35.57
N PRO A 333 -9.11 3.87 -36.08
CA PRO A 333 -8.55 5.21 -35.94
C PRO A 333 -8.98 6.16 -37.08
N GLY A 334 -10.05 5.89 -37.85
CA GLY A 334 -10.34 6.74 -39.01
C GLY A 334 -11.71 6.61 -39.67
N ARG A 335 -12.77 7.07 -39.00
CA ARG A 335 -13.94 7.62 -39.71
C ARG A 335 -14.34 8.97 -39.10
N ASP A 336 -14.11 10.03 -39.87
CA ASP A 336 -14.62 11.37 -39.58
C ASP A 336 -16.16 11.38 -39.72
N PRO A 337 -16.92 12.19 -38.96
CA PRO A 337 -18.38 12.18 -39.00
C PRO A 337 -19.01 12.86 -40.22
N ASP A 338 -18.24 13.52 -41.09
CA ASP A 338 -18.74 14.29 -42.25
C ASP A 338 -18.32 13.73 -43.62
N ASP A 339 -18.06 12.41 -43.74
CA ASP A 339 -17.93 11.68 -45.02
C ASP A 339 -18.91 10.49 -45.17
#